data_AF-A0A938W643-F1
#
_entry.id   AF-A0A938W643-F1
#
_cell.length_a   1.000
_cell.length_b   1.000
_cell.length_c   1.000
_cell.angle_alpha   90.00
_cell.angle_beta   90.00
_cell.angle_gamma   90.00
#
_symmetry.space_group_name_H-M   'P 1'
#
loop_
_entity.id
_entity.type
_entity.pdbx_description
1 polymer ?
#
loop_
_entity_poly.entity_id
_entity_poly.type
_entity_poly.pdbx_seq_one_letter_code
_entity_poly.pdbx_strand_id
1 'polypeptide(L)'
;MSVPIPRKLIVLGDSGVYGWGDPDEGGWCERLRRHWMGLPGAPVLYPLGVRGDGLERVAARWRQEVSCRGELRRQLPHGVLLSLGLNDSARVGRADGRPQLDPEGFLFGLQQLLGQIRSVAPVLVLGLTPVDEQAMPYAEVLWYGLEAVRHYERLLEEACLEADVPFLPLLESLLADPAWLQWLGPDGLHLNSEGHRQVYERVRHWPALLRWADLQPLQGTTPLA
;
A
#
# COMPACT_ATOMS: atom_id res chain seq x y z
N MET A 1 -23.18 27.32 -9.66
CA MET A 1 -21.93 27.17 -8.90
C MET A 1 -21.22 25.93 -9.42
N SER A 2 -19.93 26.01 -9.79
CA SER A 2 -19.20 24.82 -10.25
C SER A 2 -18.85 23.94 -9.05
N VAL A 3 -19.27 22.68 -9.08
CA VAL A 3 -18.83 21.69 -8.09
C VAL A 3 -17.30 21.58 -8.16
N PRO A 4 -16.56 21.77 -7.06
CA PRO A 4 -15.11 21.60 -7.05
C PRO A 4 -14.76 20.15 -7.40
N ILE A 5 -13.74 19.96 -8.25
CA ILE A 5 -13.28 18.63 -8.63
C ILE A 5 -12.37 18.12 -7.50
N PRO A 6 -12.74 17.03 -6.82
CA PRO A 6 -11.91 16.50 -5.73
C PRO A 6 -10.59 15.94 -6.27
N ARG A 7 -9.54 15.98 -5.45
CA ARG A 7 -8.28 15.27 -5.72
C ARG A 7 -8.56 13.78 -5.86
N LYS A 8 -7.68 13.08 -6.58
CA LYS A 8 -7.81 11.63 -6.82
C LYS A 8 -6.56 10.90 -6.38
N LEU A 9 -6.71 9.91 -5.53
CA LEU A 9 -5.67 8.97 -5.13
C LEU A 9 -5.91 7.63 -5.82
N ILE A 10 -4.94 7.16 -6.60
CA ILE A 10 -4.95 5.80 -7.14
C ILE A 10 -4.08 4.93 -6.24
N VAL A 11 -4.64 3.87 -5.69
CA VAL A 11 -3.88 2.92 -4.87
C VAL A 11 -3.58 1.69 -5.71
N LEU A 12 -2.30 1.44 -6.02
CA LEU A 12 -1.85 0.30 -6.81
C LEU A 12 -1.16 -0.70 -5.90
N GLY A 13 -1.46 -1.98 -6.09
CA GLY A 13 -0.83 -3.02 -5.28
C GLY A 13 -1.42 -4.39 -5.48
N ASP A 14 -1.27 -5.20 -4.43
CA ASP A 14 -1.56 -6.62 -4.47
C ASP A 14 -2.90 -7.00 -3.79
N SER A 15 -2.98 -8.21 -3.22
CA SER A 15 -4.13 -8.70 -2.48
C SER A 15 -4.45 -7.88 -1.23
N GLY A 16 -3.46 -7.21 -0.63
CA GLY A 16 -3.66 -6.28 0.48
C GLY A 16 -4.47 -5.06 0.07
N VAL A 17 -4.14 -4.45 -1.08
CA VAL A 17 -4.93 -3.33 -1.65
C VAL A 17 -6.32 -3.80 -2.10
N TYR A 18 -6.41 -5.02 -2.63
CA TYR A 18 -7.70 -5.62 -3.02
C TYR A 18 -8.63 -5.81 -1.80
N GLY A 19 -8.08 -5.89 -0.59
CA GLY A 19 -8.83 -6.17 0.63
C GLY A 19 -9.12 -7.66 0.84
N TRP A 20 -8.32 -8.54 0.22
CA TRP A 20 -8.50 -9.98 0.39
C TRP A 20 -8.29 -10.37 1.86
N GLY A 21 -9.18 -11.22 2.37
CA GLY A 21 -9.20 -11.65 3.76
C GLY A 21 -10.14 -10.84 4.68
N ASP A 22 -10.70 -9.72 4.21
CA ASP A 22 -11.67 -8.92 4.98
C ASP A 22 -13.09 -9.00 4.37
N PRO A 23 -13.89 -10.02 4.70
CA PRO A 23 -15.28 -10.13 4.23
C PRO A 23 -16.22 -9.09 4.84
N ASP A 24 -15.84 -8.49 5.97
CA ASP A 24 -16.71 -7.60 6.74
C ASP A 24 -16.71 -6.18 6.21
N GLU A 25 -15.53 -5.63 5.88
CA GLU A 25 -15.37 -4.22 5.48
C GLU A 25 -14.55 -4.00 4.20
N GLY A 26 -14.11 -5.07 3.53
CA GLY A 26 -13.46 -5.00 2.22
C GLY A 26 -12.01 -4.49 2.24
N GLY A 27 -11.36 -4.48 3.40
CA GLY A 27 -9.94 -4.19 3.55
C GLY A 27 -9.60 -2.75 3.90
N TRP A 28 -8.32 -2.50 4.20
CA TRP A 28 -7.87 -1.18 4.66
C TRP A 28 -8.14 -0.05 3.66
N CYS A 29 -8.04 -0.37 2.36
CA CYS A 29 -8.21 0.60 1.29
C CYS A 29 -9.68 1.02 1.15
N GLU A 30 -10.61 0.07 1.28
CA GLU A 30 -12.05 0.32 1.28
C GLU A 30 -12.49 1.10 2.52
N ARG A 31 -11.95 0.75 3.69
CA ARG A 31 -12.17 1.51 4.94
C ARG A 31 -11.75 2.98 4.79
N LEU A 32 -10.57 3.23 4.20
CA LEU A 32 -10.11 4.60 3.90
C LEU A 32 -11.01 5.32 2.90
N ARG A 33 -11.40 4.65 1.82
CA ARG A 33 -12.33 5.19 0.81
C ARG A 33 -13.66 5.60 1.44
N ARG A 34 -14.28 4.71 2.25
CA ARG A 34 -15.54 4.97 2.97
C ARG A 34 -15.40 6.12 3.96
N HIS A 35 -14.30 6.18 4.70
CA HIS A 35 -14.01 7.28 5.62
C HIS A 35 -13.94 8.61 4.88
N TRP A 36 -13.18 8.70 3.79
CA TRP A 36 -13.07 9.94 3.01
C TRP A 36 -14.36 10.35 2.32
N MET A 37 -15.20 9.41 1.88
CA MET A 37 -16.53 9.74 1.34
C MET A 37 -17.43 10.49 2.33
N GLY A 38 -17.21 10.30 3.64
CA GLY A 38 -17.94 11.01 4.69
C GLY A 38 -17.42 12.42 5.00
N LEU A 39 -16.28 12.81 4.42
CA LEU A 39 -15.62 14.09 4.71
C LEU A 39 -15.85 15.11 3.58
N PRO A 40 -16.39 16.30 3.87
CA PRO A 40 -16.57 17.34 2.86
C PRO A 40 -15.23 17.72 2.19
N GLY A 41 -15.17 17.63 0.86
CA GLY A 41 -14.00 18.04 0.09
C GLY A 41 -12.82 17.04 0.08
N ALA A 42 -12.96 15.87 0.72
CA ALA A 42 -11.91 14.88 0.71
C ALA A 42 -11.63 14.29 -0.70
N PRO A 43 -10.42 13.75 -0.92
CA PRO A 43 -10.09 13.10 -2.19
C PRO A 43 -10.94 11.87 -2.50
N VAL A 44 -11.11 11.58 -3.79
CA VAL A 44 -11.67 10.32 -4.28
C VAL A 44 -10.54 9.28 -4.34
N LEU A 45 -10.77 8.11 -3.78
CA LEU A 45 -9.82 7.00 -3.74
C LEU A 45 -10.26 5.86 -4.67
N TYR A 46 -9.33 5.34 -5.49
CA TYR A 46 -9.53 4.18 -6.36
C TYR A 46 -8.61 3.02 -5.93
N PRO A 47 -9.15 1.96 -5.30
CA PRO A 47 -8.38 0.78 -4.92
C PRO A 47 -8.19 -0.15 -6.13
N LEU A 48 -6.95 -0.32 -6.58
CA LEU A 48 -6.58 -1.12 -7.76
C LEU A 48 -5.61 -2.25 -7.39
N GLY A 49 -5.99 -3.02 -6.37
CA GLY A 49 -5.27 -4.22 -5.97
C GLY A 49 -5.56 -5.40 -6.89
N VAL A 50 -4.55 -6.18 -7.21
CA VAL A 50 -4.67 -7.44 -7.97
C VAL A 50 -3.94 -8.54 -7.21
N ARG A 51 -4.63 -9.66 -6.94
CA ARG A 51 -4.06 -10.74 -6.13
C ARG A 51 -2.80 -11.32 -6.78
N GLY A 52 -1.75 -11.47 -5.98
CA GLY A 52 -0.46 -12.00 -6.43
C GLY A 52 0.37 -11.03 -7.27
N ASP A 53 0.00 -9.76 -7.37
CA ASP A 53 0.86 -8.75 -8.00
C ASP A 53 2.13 -8.54 -7.19
N GLY A 54 3.26 -8.56 -7.89
CA GLY A 54 4.52 -8.00 -7.44
C GLY A 54 4.88 -6.78 -8.26
N LEU A 55 6.11 -6.31 -8.10
CA LEU A 55 6.63 -5.11 -8.76
C LEU A 55 6.44 -5.12 -10.28
N GLU A 56 6.82 -6.22 -10.95
CA GLU A 56 6.77 -6.32 -12.41
C GLU A 56 5.33 -6.20 -12.96
N ARG A 57 4.35 -6.79 -12.26
CA ARG A 57 2.94 -6.76 -12.70
C ARG A 57 2.33 -5.39 -12.50
N VAL A 58 2.63 -4.72 -11.38
CA VAL A 58 2.23 -3.32 -11.17
C VAL A 58 2.89 -2.42 -12.23
N ALA A 59 4.19 -2.61 -12.50
CA ALA A 59 4.92 -1.84 -13.50
C ALA A 59 4.32 -1.98 -14.91
N ALA A 60 3.80 -3.17 -15.25
CA ALA A 60 3.16 -3.42 -16.54
C ALA A 60 1.82 -2.69 -16.72
N ARG A 61 1.06 -2.41 -15.64
CA ARG A 61 -0.32 -1.88 -15.73
C ARG A 61 -0.51 -0.45 -15.24
N TRP A 62 0.39 0.08 -14.40
CA TRP A 62 0.17 1.33 -13.68
C TRP A 62 -0.22 2.50 -14.60
N ARG A 63 0.48 2.65 -15.73
CA ARG A 63 0.33 3.84 -16.60
C ARG A 63 -1.07 3.91 -17.19
N GLN A 64 -1.57 2.80 -17.74
CA GLN A 64 -2.90 2.75 -18.33
C GLN A 64 -3.98 2.97 -17.26
N GLU A 65 -3.81 2.34 -16.10
CA GLU A 65 -4.77 2.43 -15.01
C GLU A 65 -4.85 3.81 -14.37
N VAL A 66 -3.71 4.48 -14.17
CA VAL A 66 -3.67 5.86 -13.69
C VAL A 66 -4.25 6.79 -14.76
N SER A 67 -3.85 6.65 -16.02
CA SER A 67 -4.27 7.57 -17.09
C SER A 67 -5.77 7.51 -17.38
N CYS A 68 -6.42 6.35 -17.24
CA CYS A 68 -7.86 6.21 -17.49
C CYS A 68 -8.76 6.71 -16.35
N ARG A 69 -8.23 7.06 -15.17
CA ARG A 69 -9.02 7.48 -13.99
C ARG A 69 -9.14 9.01 -13.83
N GLY A 70 -9.02 9.71 -14.96
CA GLY A 70 -9.01 11.17 -15.08
C GLY A 70 -10.37 11.87 -15.23
N GLU A 71 -11.48 11.23 -14.83
CA GLU A 71 -12.82 11.78 -15.08
C GLU A 71 -13.16 13.02 -14.24
N LEU A 72 -12.87 14.17 -14.84
CA LEU A 72 -13.67 15.39 -14.99
C LEU A 72 -12.70 16.40 -15.64
N ARG A 73 -13.02 16.86 -16.86
CA ARG A 73 -12.23 17.88 -17.58
C ARG A 73 -10.78 17.48 -17.93
N ARG A 74 -10.52 16.20 -18.27
CA ARG A 74 -9.20 15.71 -18.73
C ARG A 74 -8.07 15.87 -17.70
N GLN A 75 -8.38 15.87 -16.41
CA GLN A 75 -7.37 15.92 -15.36
C GLN A 75 -6.78 14.54 -15.10
N LEU A 76 -5.46 14.42 -15.01
CA LEU A 76 -4.81 13.20 -14.52
C LEU A 76 -5.06 13.04 -13.01
N PRO A 77 -4.93 11.83 -12.44
CA PRO A 77 -4.94 11.66 -11.00
C PRO A 77 -3.89 12.53 -10.29
N HIS A 78 -4.19 12.92 -9.05
CA HIS A 78 -3.38 13.88 -8.30
C HIS A 78 -2.38 13.20 -7.36
N GLY A 79 -2.47 11.88 -7.22
CA GLY A 79 -1.56 11.11 -6.39
C GLY A 79 -1.69 9.61 -6.66
N VAL A 80 -0.60 8.90 -6.41
CA VAL A 80 -0.53 7.44 -6.42
C VAL A 80 -0.02 6.95 -5.06
N LEU A 81 -0.64 5.92 -4.51
CA LEU A 81 -0.13 5.19 -3.36
C LEU A 81 0.22 3.77 -3.80
N LEU A 82 1.49 3.37 -3.64
CA LEU A 82 1.95 2.02 -3.93
C LEU A 82 1.94 1.17 -2.65
N SER A 83 1.51 -0.09 -2.77
CA SER A 83 1.62 -1.11 -1.73
C SER A 83 1.89 -2.45 -2.42
N LEU A 84 3.17 -2.81 -2.52
CA LEU A 84 3.66 -4.00 -3.23
C LEU A 84 5.00 -4.44 -2.61
N GLY A 85 5.47 -5.64 -2.98
CA GLY A 85 6.76 -6.19 -2.52
C GLY A 85 6.63 -7.46 -1.69
N LEU A 86 5.44 -7.72 -1.11
CA LEU A 86 5.23 -8.93 -0.32
C LEU A 86 5.35 -10.19 -1.19
N ASN A 87 4.70 -10.21 -2.35
CA ASN A 87 4.77 -11.33 -3.30
C ASN A 87 6.17 -11.52 -3.88
N ASP A 88 6.90 -10.43 -4.12
CA ASP A 88 8.28 -10.43 -4.62
C ASP A 88 9.24 -11.16 -3.65
N SER A 89 8.98 -11.05 -2.34
CA SER A 89 9.79 -11.66 -1.28
C SER A 89 9.62 -13.18 -1.14
N ALA A 90 8.54 -13.76 -1.70
CA ALA A 90 8.22 -15.16 -1.53
C ALA A 90 9.24 -16.06 -2.24
N ARG A 91 9.76 -17.08 -1.54
CA ARG A 91 10.62 -18.10 -2.13
C ARG A 91 9.80 -19.19 -2.82
N VAL A 92 10.24 -19.63 -4.00
CA VAL A 92 9.48 -20.55 -4.85
C VAL A 92 9.95 -22.00 -4.68
N GLY A 93 8.98 -22.91 -4.50
CA GLY A 93 9.15 -24.36 -4.46
C GLY A 93 9.63 -24.92 -3.12
N ARG A 94 10.48 -24.19 -2.39
CA ARG A 94 11.03 -24.60 -1.09
C ARG A 94 11.43 -23.40 -0.23
N ALA A 95 11.56 -23.62 1.08
CA ALA A 95 11.89 -22.60 2.07
C ALA A 95 13.23 -21.87 1.80
N ASP A 96 14.20 -22.54 1.19
CA ASP A 96 15.50 -21.98 0.76
C ASP A 96 15.55 -21.72 -0.76
N GLY A 97 14.40 -21.68 -1.42
CA GLY A 97 14.25 -21.43 -2.85
C GLY A 97 14.64 -19.99 -3.22
N ARG A 98 14.64 -19.69 -4.53
CA ARG A 98 14.85 -18.31 -5.00
C ARG A 98 13.60 -17.47 -4.72
N PRO A 99 13.75 -16.19 -4.37
CA PRO A 99 12.60 -15.28 -4.29
C PRO A 99 11.94 -15.14 -5.66
N GLN A 100 10.66 -14.73 -5.69
CA GLN A 100 9.94 -14.47 -6.95
C GLN A 100 10.65 -13.40 -7.78
N LEU A 101 11.19 -12.37 -7.13
CA LEU A 101 12.04 -11.37 -7.76
C LEU A 101 13.28 -11.16 -6.90
N ASP A 102 14.48 -11.20 -7.49
CA ASP A 102 15.74 -10.99 -6.77
C ASP A 102 15.79 -9.60 -6.07
N PRO A 103 16.38 -9.48 -4.86
CA PRO A 103 16.48 -8.20 -4.13
C PRO A 103 17.07 -7.04 -4.95
N GLU A 104 18.14 -7.28 -5.70
CA GLU A 104 18.78 -6.25 -6.54
C GLU A 104 17.85 -5.84 -7.69
N GLY A 105 17.19 -6.83 -8.29
CA GLY A 105 16.19 -6.62 -9.34
C GLY A 105 14.96 -5.86 -8.83
N PHE A 106 14.51 -6.16 -7.61
CA PHE A 106 13.40 -5.48 -6.95
C PHE A 106 13.76 -4.00 -6.69
N LEU A 107 14.91 -3.72 -6.08
CA LEU A 107 15.35 -2.35 -5.81
C LEU A 107 15.46 -1.53 -7.10
N PHE A 108 16.17 -2.06 -8.11
CA PHE A 108 16.34 -1.39 -9.39
C PHE A 108 14.98 -1.12 -10.07
N GLY A 109 14.12 -2.15 -10.16
CA GLY A 109 12.82 -2.00 -10.78
C GLY A 109 11.91 -1.01 -10.04
N LEU A 110 12.00 -0.97 -8.71
CA LEU A 110 11.23 -0.06 -7.88
C LEU A 110 11.69 1.39 -8.08
N GLN A 111 13.00 1.65 -8.12
CA GLN A 111 13.54 2.98 -8.43
C GLN A 111 13.06 3.46 -9.81
N GLN A 112 13.07 2.58 -10.82
CA GLN A 112 12.53 2.91 -12.15
C GLN A 112 11.03 3.21 -12.10
N LEU A 113 10.25 2.38 -11.40
CA LEU A 113 8.81 2.58 -11.27
C LEU A 113 8.48 3.91 -10.57
N LEU A 114 9.16 4.22 -9.46
CA LEU A 114 8.98 5.48 -8.74
C LEU A 114 9.32 6.69 -9.63
N GLY A 115 10.45 6.64 -10.35
CA GLY A 115 10.82 7.71 -11.30
C GLY A 115 9.75 7.92 -12.38
N GLN A 116 9.21 6.83 -12.94
CA GLN A 116 8.17 6.91 -13.95
C GLN A 116 6.85 7.48 -13.41
N ILE A 117 6.40 7.04 -12.24
CA ILE A 117 5.14 7.52 -11.64
C ILE A 117 5.26 9.00 -11.24
N ARG A 118 6.39 9.39 -10.63
CA ARG A 118 6.66 10.78 -10.21
C ARG A 118 6.63 11.77 -11.36
N SER A 119 7.00 11.35 -12.56
CA SER A 119 6.90 12.19 -13.77
C SER A 119 5.44 12.57 -14.12
N VAL A 120 4.46 11.88 -13.53
CA VAL A 120 3.02 12.04 -13.81
C VAL A 120 2.25 12.56 -12.59
N ALA A 121 2.55 12.06 -11.38
CA ALA A 121 1.85 12.45 -10.15
C ALA A 121 2.74 12.27 -8.90
N PRO A 122 2.48 13.01 -7.81
CA PRO A 122 3.02 12.68 -6.49
C PRO A 122 2.78 11.22 -6.12
N VAL A 123 3.80 10.56 -5.58
CA VAL A 123 3.72 9.16 -5.15
C VAL A 123 3.97 9.05 -3.65
N LEU A 124 3.27 8.12 -3.02
CA LEU A 124 3.46 7.67 -1.66
C LEU A 124 3.64 6.15 -1.67
N VAL A 125 4.36 5.60 -0.70
CA VAL A 125 4.60 4.15 -0.61
C VAL A 125 4.25 3.64 0.78
N LEU A 126 3.54 2.52 0.82
CA LEU A 126 3.17 1.79 2.02
C LEU A 126 4.07 0.56 2.17
N GLY A 127 4.52 0.31 3.40
CA GLY A 127 5.34 -0.83 3.79
C GLY A 127 4.60 -2.17 3.75
N LEU A 128 5.24 -3.19 4.28
CA LEU A 128 4.81 -4.59 4.16
C LEU A 128 4.14 -5.09 5.44
N THR A 129 3.29 -6.10 5.29
CA THR A 129 2.56 -6.73 6.40
C THR A 129 3.25 -8.01 6.86
N PRO A 130 3.08 -8.42 8.13
CA PRO A 130 3.69 -9.64 8.65
C PRO A 130 3.10 -10.89 7.98
N VAL A 131 3.85 -12.00 8.09
CA VAL A 131 3.45 -13.34 7.65
C VAL A 131 3.68 -14.34 8.77
N ASP A 132 2.89 -15.41 8.81
CA ASP A 132 3.11 -16.57 9.68
C ASP A 132 3.88 -17.65 8.93
N GLU A 133 5.15 -17.82 9.30
CA GLU A 133 6.04 -18.82 8.70
C GLU A 133 5.57 -20.25 8.96
N GLN A 134 4.81 -20.49 10.04
CA GLN A 134 4.29 -21.83 10.38
C GLN A 134 3.18 -22.29 9.45
N ALA A 135 2.52 -21.37 8.75
CA ALA A 135 1.47 -21.65 7.78
C ALA A 135 2.01 -21.92 6.36
N MET A 136 3.33 -21.83 6.16
CA MET A 136 3.96 -22.06 4.86
C MET A 136 4.12 -23.56 4.55
N PRO A 137 4.08 -23.98 3.26
CA PRO A 137 3.95 -23.13 2.08
C PRO A 137 2.53 -22.64 1.79
N TYR A 138 2.41 -21.38 1.38
CA TYR A 138 1.21 -20.86 0.76
C TYR A 138 0.99 -21.47 -0.63
N ALA A 139 -0.25 -21.89 -0.91
CA ALA A 139 -0.64 -22.52 -2.17
C ALA A 139 0.31 -23.67 -2.60
N GLU A 140 0.84 -24.39 -1.62
CA GLU A 140 1.75 -25.53 -1.80
C GLU A 140 3.10 -25.21 -2.49
N VAL A 141 3.39 -23.93 -2.79
CA VAL A 141 4.56 -23.57 -3.63
C VAL A 141 5.30 -22.31 -3.19
N LEU A 142 4.66 -21.39 -2.45
CA LEU A 142 5.27 -20.13 -2.04
C LEU A 142 5.63 -20.14 -0.55
N TRP A 143 6.86 -19.79 -0.24
CA TRP A 143 7.38 -19.72 1.12
C TRP A 143 7.70 -18.28 1.46
N TYR A 144 6.88 -17.68 2.32
CA TYR A 144 7.10 -16.34 2.86
C TYR A 144 7.83 -16.45 4.20
N GLY A 145 8.73 -15.51 4.48
CA GLY A 145 9.51 -15.49 5.72
C GLY A 145 9.72 -14.06 6.22
N LEU A 146 9.60 -13.82 7.52
CA LEU A 146 9.67 -12.48 8.12
C LEU A 146 11.03 -11.82 7.86
N GLU A 147 12.13 -12.59 7.81
CA GLU A 147 13.44 -12.03 7.44
C GLU A 147 13.45 -11.49 6.01
N ALA A 148 12.86 -12.23 5.06
CA ALA A 148 12.73 -11.77 3.68
C ALA A 148 11.81 -10.55 3.59
N VAL A 149 10.66 -10.56 4.29
CA VAL A 149 9.76 -9.40 4.31
C VAL A 149 10.46 -8.16 4.88
N ARG A 150 11.21 -8.28 6.00
CA ARG A 150 12.04 -7.17 6.53
C ARG A 150 13.07 -6.69 5.51
N HIS A 151 13.71 -7.59 4.79
CA HIS A 151 14.66 -7.22 3.75
C HIS A 151 13.98 -6.37 2.67
N TYR A 152 12.87 -6.83 2.10
CA TYR A 152 12.19 -6.11 1.01
C TYR A 152 11.56 -4.80 1.50
N GLU A 153 11.12 -4.70 2.75
CA GLU A 153 10.66 -3.42 3.32
C GLU A 153 11.80 -2.40 3.41
N ARG A 154 13.03 -2.82 3.76
CA ARG A 154 14.21 -1.93 3.72
C ARG A 154 14.54 -1.47 2.30
N LEU A 155 14.36 -2.31 1.28
CA LEU A 155 14.56 -1.91 -0.12
C LEU A 155 13.48 -0.91 -0.58
N LEU A 156 12.24 -1.06 -0.12
CA LEU A 156 11.19 -0.07 -0.31
C LEU A 156 11.59 1.28 0.31
N GLU A 157 12.07 1.25 1.55
CA GLU A 157 12.54 2.44 2.26
C GLU A 157 13.71 3.12 1.53
N GLU A 158 14.72 2.34 1.11
CA GLU A 158 15.89 2.83 0.36
C GLU A 158 15.47 3.53 -0.93
N ALA A 159 14.65 2.88 -1.76
CA ALA A 159 14.17 3.47 -3.01
C ALA A 159 13.35 4.76 -2.77
N CYS A 160 12.56 4.79 -1.69
CA CYS A 160 11.78 5.97 -1.33
C CYS A 160 12.66 7.13 -0.85
N LEU A 161 13.69 6.85 -0.05
CA LEU A 161 14.65 7.84 0.42
C LEU A 161 15.41 8.47 -0.76
N GLU A 162 15.92 7.66 -1.68
CA GLU A 162 16.62 8.16 -2.87
C GLU A 162 15.71 9.00 -3.77
N ALA A 163 14.45 8.60 -3.89
CA ALA A 163 13.46 9.32 -4.69
C ALA A 163 12.80 10.51 -3.97
N ASP A 164 13.12 10.81 -2.69
CA ASP A 164 12.40 11.79 -1.87
C ASP A 164 10.87 11.57 -1.92
N VAL A 165 10.47 10.33 -1.63
CA VAL A 165 9.09 9.84 -1.63
C VAL A 165 8.66 9.51 -0.20
N PRO A 166 7.49 9.98 0.26
CA PRO A 166 6.97 9.58 1.55
C PRO A 166 6.74 8.07 1.64
N PHE A 167 7.35 7.45 2.65
CA PHE A 167 7.20 6.04 2.98
C PHE A 167 6.55 5.86 4.36
N LEU A 168 5.62 4.92 4.48
CA LEU A 168 5.05 4.47 5.74
C LEU A 168 5.48 3.03 6.02
N PRO A 169 6.52 2.78 6.85
CA PRO A 169 6.88 1.42 7.26
C PRO A 169 5.73 0.81 8.08
N LEU A 170 5.44 -0.47 7.85
CA LEU A 170 4.36 -1.16 8.54
C LEU A 170 4.85 -2.32 9.39
N LEU A 171 5.83 -3.09 8.91
CA LEU A 171 6.11 -4.43 9.45
C LEU A 171 6.44 -4.40 10.94
N GLU A 172 7.46 -3.63 11.34
CA GLU A 172 7.89 -3.56 12.74
C GLU A 172 6.78 -3.01 13.64
N SER A 173 6.02 -2.04 13.14
CA SER A 173 4.91 -1.44 13.89
C SER A 173 3.76 -2.41 14.13
N LEU A 174 3.54 -3.36 13.22
CA LEU A 174 2.53 -4.41 13.36
C LEU A 174 3.03 -5.53 14.26
N LEU A 175 4.28 -5.97 14.07
CA LEU A 175 4.92 -7.03 14.89
C LEU A 175 5.11 -6.63 16.36
N ALA A 176 5.19 -5.34 16.66
CA ALA A 176 5.29 -4.85 18.03
C ALA A 176 4.06 -5.17 18.90
N ASP A 177 2.91 -5.46 18.29
CA ASP A 177 1.70 -5.85 19.01
C ASP A 177 1.69 -7.38 19.21
N PRO A 178 1.57 -7.89 20.45
CA PRO A 178 1.56 -9.34 20.70
C PRO A 178 0.37 -10.07 20.04
N ALA A 179 -0.68 -9.35 19.62
CA ALA A 179 -1.83 -9.93 18.93
C ALA A 179 -1.64 -10.04 17.41
N TRP A 180 -0.49 -9.63 16.84
CA TRP A 180 -0.29 -9.56 15.39
C TRP A 180 -0.64 -10.85 14.64
N LEU A 181 -0.36 -12.02 15.24
CA LEU A 181 -0.64 -13.31 14.62
C LEU A 181 -2.15 -13.54 14.43
N GLN A 182 -2.98 -12.99 15.33
CA GLN A 182 -4.45 -13.06 15.25
C GLN A 182 -5.03 -12.18 14.16
N TRP A 183 -4.22 -11.33 13.53
CA TRP A 183 -4.63 -10.44 12.45
C TRP A 183 -4.46 -11.08 11.07
N LEU A 184 -3.91 -12.28 11.00
CA LEU A 184 -3.78 -13.06 9.78
C LEU A 184 -4.94 -14.05 9.63
N GLY A 185 -5.24 -14.38 8.38
CA GLY A 185 -6.07 -15.52 8.03
C GLY A 185 -5.32 -16.84 8.24
N PRO A 186 -6.01 -17.98 8.08
CA PRO A 186 -5.42 -19.30 8.29
C PRO A 186 -4.33 -19.65 7.26
N ASP A 187 -4.21 -18.88 6.17
CA ASP A 187 -3.15 -19.04 5.18
C ASP A 187 -1.82 -18.39 5.57
N GLY A 188 -1.79 -17.70 6.72
CA GLY A 188 -0.61 -17.02 7.27
C GLY A 188 -0.06 -15.88 6.42
N LEU A 189 -0.77 -15.46 5.38
CA LEU A 189 -0.32 -14.44 4.43
C LEU A 189 -1.26 -13.23 4.44
N HIS A 190 -2.56 -13.48 4.34
CA HIS A 190 -3.52 -12.41 4.17
C HIS A 190 -4.02 -11.90 5.51
N LEU A 191 -4.10 -10.59 5.66
CA LEU A 191 -4.74 -9.98 6.82
C LEU A 191 -6.24 -10.32 6.82
N ASN A 192 -6.77 -10.64 8.00
CA ASN A 192 -8.21 -10.71 8.22
C ASN A 192 -8.79 -9.31 8.44
N SER A 193 -10.09 -9.22 8.72
CA SER A 193 -10.77 -7.94 9.00
C SER A 193 -10.09 -7.10 10.08
N GLU A 194 -9.57 -7.72 11.14
CA GLU A 194 -8.84 -7.00 12.18
C GLU A 194 -7.49 -6.50 11.66
N GLY A 195 -6.73 -7.33 10.96
CA GLY A 195 -5.45 -6.91 10.40
C GLY A 195 -5.58 -5.74 9.43
N HIS A 196 -6.60 -5.78 8.56
CA HIS A 196 -6.92 -4.65 7.68
C HIS A 196 -7.31 -3.39 8.47
N ARG A 197 -7.99 -3.53 9.62
CA ARG A 197 -8.25 -2.41 10.54
C ARG A 197 -6.95 -1.80 11.06
N GLN A 198 -5.98 -2.62 11.46
CA GLN A 198 -4.69 -2.15 11.97
C GLN A 198 -3.86 -1.37 10.94
N VAL A 199 -3.90 -1.80 9.67
CA VAL A 199 -3.29 -1.06 8.56
C VAL A 199 -4.05 0.24 8.31
N TYR A 200 -5.38 0.18 8.24
CA TYR A 200 -6.22 1.36 8.04
C TYR A 200 -5.97 2.45 9.10
N GLU A 201 -5.89 2.07 10.38
CA GLU A 201 -5.63 3.02 11.47
C GLU A 201 -4.27 3.71 11.35
N ARG A 202 -3.24 3.02 10.86
CA ARG A 202 -1.92 3.64 10.56
C ARG A 202 -2.00 4.58 9.36
N VAL A 203 -2.64 4.14 8.27
CA VAL A 203 -2.75 4.91 7.03
C VAL A 203 -3.57 6.19 7.24
N ARG A 204 -4.72 6.13 7.91
CA ARG A 204 -5.60 7.29 8.13
C ARG A 204 -4.95 8.38 9.00
N HIS A 205 -3.98 8.03 9.84
CA HIS A 205 -3.25 8.96 10.70
C HIS A 205 -1.89 9.36 10.13
N TRP A 206 -1.52 8.87 8.95
CA TRP A 206 -0.22 9.12 8.36
C TRP A 206 -0.08 10.60 7.93
N PRO A 207 0.86 11.37 8.54
CA PRO A 207 0.93 12.81 8.28
C PRO A 207 1.20 13.20 6.83
N ALA A 208 1.98 12.39 6.09
CA ALA A 208 2.25 12.66 4.68
C ALA A 208 0.98 12.52 3.82
N LEU A 209 0.18 11.48 4.08
CA LEU A 209 -1.08 11.28 3.38
C LEU A 209 -2.10 12.38 3.73
N LEU A 210 -2.21 12.75 5.02
CA LEU A 210 -3.10 13.83 5.45
C LEU A 210 -2.72 15.19 4.84
N ARG A 211 -1.41 15.50 4.75
CA ARG A 211 -0.91 16.69 4.04
C ARG A 211 -1.26 16.65 2.56
N TRP A 212 -1.02 15.52 1.89
CA TRP A 212 -1.38 15.36 0.48
C TRP A 212 -2.90 15.47 0.26
N ALA A 213 -3.71 14.95 1.18
CA ALA A 213 -5.17 14.96 1.09
C ALA A 213 -5.81 16.30 1.48
N ASP A 214 -5.05 17.24 2.04
CA ASP A 214 -5.56 18.48 2.66
C ASP A 214 -6.57 18.19 3.79
N LEU A 215 -6.28 17.15 4.58
CA LEU A 215 -7.12 16.66 5.69
C LEU A 215 -6.41 16.78 7.04
N GLN A 216 -5.43 17.69 7.15
CA GLN A 216 -4.78 17.94 8.44
C GLN A 216 -5.81 18.50 9.44
N PRO A 217 -5.72 18.15 10.72
CA PRO A 217 -6.54 18.79 11.74
C PRO A 217 -6.32 20.31 11.64
N LEU A 218 -7.41 21.08 11.56
CA LEU A 218 -7.32 22.54 11.70
C LEU A 218 -6.58 22.80 13.01
N GLN A 219 -5.36 23.34 12.94
CA GLN A 219 -4.69 23.83 14.12
C GLN A 219 -5.62 24.89 14.69
N GLY A 220 -6.17 24.62 15.88
CA GLY A 220 -7.07 25.56 16.55
C GLY A 220 -6.37 26.90 16.63
N THR A 221 -6.87 27.88 15.87
CA THR A 221 -6.61 29.27 16.17
C THR A 221 -7.27 29.51 17.52
N THR A 222 -6.50 29.39 18.61
CA THR A 222 -6.88 29.99 19.88
C THR A 222 -7.08 31.47 19.57
N PRO A 223 -8.30 32.04 19.70
CA PRO A 223 -8.41 33.48 19.65
C PRO A 223 -7.65 33.99 20.87
N LEU A 224 -6.59 34.77 20.62
CA LEU A 224 -6.01 35.61 21.66
C LEU A 224 -7.12 36.57 22.11
N ALA A 225 -7.58 36.38 23.34
CA ALA A 225 -8.46 37.30 24.05
C ALA A 225 -7.69 38.59 24.40
#